data_AF-A0A3D2HUT2-F1
#
_entry.id   AF-A0A3D2HUT2-F1
#
_cell.length_a   1.000
_cell.length_b   1.000
_cell.length_c   1.000
_cell.angle_alpha   90.00
_cell.angle_beta   90.00
_cell.angle_gamma   90.00
#
_symmetry.space_group_name_H-M   'P 1'
#
loop_
_entity.id
_entity.type
_entity.pdbx_description
1 polymer ?
#
loop_
_entity_poly.entity_id
_entity_poly.type
_entity_poly.pdbx_seq_one_letter_code
_entity_poly.pdbx_strand_id
1 'polypeptide(L)'
;IDFYGKSGFTYASKFGIRYHGLPEGEDASFFLCKELIPGYLDGITGEYSTPQGYFVDEAEVEAFDKEFPIKEKLKLPGQLFE
;
A
#
# COMPACT_ATOMS: atom_id res chain seq x y z
N ILE A 1 2.81 6.05 16.11
CA ILE A 1 1.40 5.58 16.24
C ILE A 1 0.42 6.68 16.69
N ASP A 2 0.90 7.86 17.07
CA ASP A 2 0.13 8.92 17.76
C ASP A 2 -1.06 9.48 16.97
N PHE A 3 -1.09 9.28 15.65
CA PHE A 3 -2.23 9.63 14.80
C PHE A 3 -3.29 8.52 14.80
N TYR A 4 -3.00 7.37 14.17
CA TYR A 4 -3.98 6.28 13.98
C TYR A 4 -4.33 5.52 15.27
N GLY A 5 -3.47 5.56 16.30
CA GLY A 5 -3.76 4.97 17.60
C GLY A 5 -5.03 5.54 18.23
N LYS A 6 -5.33 6.82 17.99
CA LYS A 6 -6.57 7.48 18.45
C LYS A 6 -7.83 6.88 17.85
N SER A 7 -7.71 6.19 16.71
CA SER A 7 -8.82 5.51 16.02
C SER A 7 -8.89 4.01 16.33
N GLY A 8 -8.08 3.52 17.28
CA GLY A 8 -8.05 2.11 17.71
C GLY A 8 -7.12 1.21 16.91
N PHE A 9 -6.21 1.78 16.11
CA PHE A 9 -5.18 0.99 15.43
C PHE A 9 -4.02 0.66 16.38
N THR A 10 -3.42 -0.50 16.19
CA THR A 10 -2.16 -0.89 16.81
C THR A 10 -1.21 -1.51 15.77
N TYR A 11 0.02 -1.86 16.14
CA TYR A 11 0.96 -2.50 15.20
C TYR A 11 0.44 -3.89 14.79
N ALA A 12 0.45 -4.20 13.49
CA ALA A 12 -0.02 -5.48 12.98
C ALA A 12 0.77 -6.68 13.53
N SER A 13 2.04 -6.47 13.87
CA SER A 13 2.90 -7.46 14.51
C SER A 13 2.37 -8.00 15.84
N LYS A 14 1.54 -7.23 16.56
CA LYS A 14 0.87 -7.70 17.79
C LYS A 14 -0.12 -8.84 17.55
N PHE A 15 -0.65 -8.94 16.33
CA PHE A 15 -1.52 -10.02 15.89
C PHE A 15 -0.74 -11.13 15.17
N GLY A 16 0.61 -11.06 15.13
CA GLY A 16 1.42 -11.98 14.33
C GLY A 16 1.22 -11.82 12.81
N ILE A 17 0.73 -10.66 12.37
CA ILE A 17 0.51 -10.35 10.96
C ILE A 17 1.63 -9.43 10.45
N ARG A 18 2.23 -9.82 9.33
CA ARG A 18 3.36 -9.12 8.68
C ARG A 18 2.97 -8.62 7.28
N TYR A 19 3.62 -7.55 6.84
CA TYR A 19 3.36 -6.93 5.54
C TYR A 19 4.02 -7.73 4.41
N HIS A 20 3.30 -7.94 3.30
CA HIS A 20 3.83 -8.65 2.15
C HIS A 20 5.06 -7.94 1.55
N GLY A 21 6.11 -8.71 1.29
CA GLY A 21 7.34 -8.22 0.67
C GLY A 21 8.28 -7.44 1.60
N LEU A 22 7.94 -7.27 2.89
CA LEU A 22 8.86 -6.71 3.87
C LEU A 22 9.73 -7.82 4.49
N PRO A 23 11.07 -7.77 4.37
CA PRO A 23 11.96 -8.76 4.98
C PRO A 23 11.83 -8.83 6.50
N GLU A 24 12.18 -9.99 7.07
CA GLU A 24 12.19 -10.17 8.52
C GLU A 24 13.27 -9.29 9.17
N GLY A 25 12.91 -8.63 10.28
CA GLY A 25 13.80 -7.73 11.02
C GLY A 25 13.81 -6.27 10.53
N GLU A 26 13.17 -5.98 9.38
CA GLU A 26 12.98 -4.61 8.91
C GLU A 26 11.91 -3.85 9.71
N ASP A 27 11.98 -2.52 9.68
CA ASP A 27 11.01 -1.69 10.39
C ASP A 27 9.61 -1.76 9.76
N ALA A 28 8.70 -2.41 10.47
CA ALA A 28 7.29 -2.52 10.10
C ALA A 28 6.39 -1.51 10.84
N SER A 29 6.94 -0.44 11.43
CA SER A 29 6.20 0.53 12.26
C SER A 29 5.06 1.25 11.53
N PHE A 30 5.10 1.29 10.19
CA PHE A 30 4.05 1.85 9.34
C PHE A 30 2.82 0.93 9.19
N PHE A 31 2.97 -0.39 9.42
CA PHE A 31 1.92 -1.36 9.18
C PHE A 31 1.06 -1.59 10.43
N LEU A 32 -0.17 -1.11 10.37
CA LEU A 32 -1.09 -1.08 11.50
C LEU A 32 -2.31 -1.96 11.23
N CYS A 33 -2.89 -2.50 12.30
CA CYS A 33 -4.07 -3.35 12.27
C CYS A 33 -5.09 -2.88 13.32
N LYS A 34 -6.38 -3.04 12.98
CA LYS A 34 -7.51 -2.84 13.87
C LYS A 34 -8.55 -3.90 13.58
N GLU A 35 -8.93 -4.66 14.59
CA GLU A 35 -10.10 -5.54 14.50
C GLU A 35 -11.39 -4.73 14.44
N LEU A 36 -12.29 -5.08 13.53
CA LEU A 36 -13.63 -4.49 13.46
C LEU A 36 -14.61 -5.21 14.41
N ILE A 37 -14.42 -6.52 14.57
CA ILE A 37 -15.13 -7.36 15.53
C ILE A 37 -14.05 -7.91 16.49
N PRO A 38 -14.18 -7.73 17.82
CA PRO A 38 -13.18 -8.22 18.76
C PRO A 38 -12.94 -9.72 18.63
N GLY A 39 -11.66 -10.13 18.58
CA GLY A 39 -11.26 -11.53 18.47
C GLY A 39 -11.44 -12.14 17.08
N TYR A 40 -11.76 -11.33 16.06
CA TYR A 40 -11.90 -11.81 14.69
C TYR A 40 -10.61 -12.40 14.13
N LEU A 41 -9.45 -11.90 14.59
CA LEU A 41 -8.14 -12.38 14.18
C LEU A 41 -7.54 -13.41 15.15
N ASP A 42 -8.32 -13.90 16.12
CA ASP A 42 -7.83 -14.90 17.08
C ASP A 42 -7.39 -16.18 16.33
N GLY A 43 -6.12 -16.56 16.52
CA GLY A 43 -5.51 -17.69 15.84
C GLY A 43 -5.09 -17.43 14.39
N ILE A 44 -5.32 -16.24 13.84
CA ILE A 44 -4.92 -15.85 12.48
C ILE A 44 -3.57 -15.13 12.56
N THR A 45 -2.54 -15.70 11.92
CA THR A 45 -1.20 -15.12 11.81
C THR A 45 -0.66 -15.31 10.39
N GLY A 46 0.44 -14.64 10.06
CA GLY A 46 1.10 -14.80 8.77
C GLY A 46 1.23 -13.50 8.00
N GLU A 47 1.19 -13.59 6.68
CA GLU A 47 1.44 -12.45 5.79
C GLU A 47 0.14 -11.88 5.24
N TYR A 48 -0.03 -10.56 5.34
CA TYR A 48 -1.09 -9.85 4.65
C TYR A 48 -0.64 -9.51 3.23
N SER A 49 -1.28 -10.12 2.24
CA SER A 49 -1.14 -9.77 0.82
C SER A 49 -2.33 -8.93 0.37
N THR A 50 -2.10 -7.95 -0.50
CA THR A 50 -3.18 -7.16 -1.10
C THR A 50 -4.08 -8.04 -1.97
N PRO A 51 -5.36 -7.66 -2.16
CA PRO A 51 -6.27 -8.39 -3.04
C PRO A 51 -5.70 -8.56 -4.44
N GLN A 52 -5.96 -9.71 -5.08
CA GLN A 52 -5.46 -10.00 -6.43
C GLN A 52 -5.86 -8.93 -7.45
N GLY A 53 -7.06 -8.34 -7.31
CA GLY A 53 -7.56 -7.31 -8.22
C GLY A 53 -6.82 -5.97 -8.15
N TYR A 54 -5.86 -5.79 -7.23
CA TYR A 54 -4.97 -4.62 -7.23
C TYR A 54 -3.73 -4.83 -8.09
N PHE A 55 -3.46 -6.07 -8.48
CA PHE A 55 -2.35 -6.40 -9.36
C PHE A 55 -2.84 -6.40 -10.80
N VAL A 56 -2.02 -5.82 -11.67
CA VAL A 56 -2.18 -5.83 -13.12
C VAL A 56 -0.92 -6.45 -13.71
N ASP A 57 -1.03 -7.06 -14.88
CA ASP A 57 0.14 -7.61 -15.55
C ASP A 57 1.06 -6.47 -16.01
N GLU A 58 2.31 -6.46 -15.54
CA GLU A 58 3.28 -5.41 -15.87
C GLU A 58 3.56 -5.32 -17.38
N ALA A 59 3.54 -6.45 -18.09
CA ALA A 59 3.75 -6.47 -19.54
C ALA A 59 2.53 -5.90 -20.29
N GLU A 60 1.31 -6.14 -19.80
CA GLU A 60 0.11 -5.50 -20.34
C GLU A 60 0.11 -3.99 -20.09
N VAL A 61 0.52 -3.54 -18.90
CA VAL A 61 0.67 -2.10 -18.59
C VAL A 61 1.71 -1.46 -19.50
N GLU A 62 2.87 -2.07 -19.66
CA GLU A 62 3.94 -1.57 -20.53
C GLU A 62 3.52 -1.55 -22.01
N ALA A 63 2.71 -2.52 -22.46
CA ALA A 63 2.16 -2.54 -23.82
C ALA A 63 1.14 -1.41 -24.03
N PHE A 64 0.25 -1.21 -23.06
CA PHE A 64 -0.73 -0.12 -23.06
C PHE A 64 -0.06 1.26 -23.02
N ASP A 65 0.99 1.41 -22.20
CA ASP A 65 1.70 2.68 -22.06
C ASP A 65 2.40 3.13 -23.37
N LYS A 66 2.76 2.16 -24.23
CA LYS A 66 3.32 2.44 -25.57
C LYS A 66 2.29 2.96 -26.57
N GLU A 67 1.00 2.79 -26.30
CA GLU A 67 -0.07 3.32 -27.15
C GLU A 67 -0.28 4.83 -26.96
N PHE A 68 0.19 5.40 -25.84
CA PHE A 68 0.11 6.84 -25.64
C PHE A 68 0.96 7.60 -26.66
N PRO A 69 0.47 8.74 -27.20
CA PRO A 69 1.28 9.60 -28.02
C PRO A 69 2.48 10.14 -27.23
N ILE A 70 3.56 10.47 -27.94
CA ILE A 70 4.75 11.07 -27.34
C ILE A 70 4.34 12.33 -26.56
N LYS A 71 4.80 12.43 -25.31
CA LYS A 71 4.52 13.59 -24.46
C LYS A 71 5.21 14.83 -25.03
N GLU A 72 4.42 15.80 -25.44
CA GLU A 72 4.91 17.12 -25.85
C GLU A 72 5.00 18.05 -24.63
N LYS A 73 6.19 18.63 -24.42
CA LYS A 73 6.38 19.63 -23.35
C LYS A 73 5.73 20.95 -23.79
N LEU A 74 4.56 21.25 -23.24
CA LEU A 74 3.86 22.53 -23.48
C LEU A 74 4.21 23.58 -22.42
N LYS A 75 4.29 24.85 -22.84
CA LYS A 75 4.23 26.01 -21.95
C LYS A 75 2.84 26.65 -22.10
N LEU A 76 2.03 26.58 -21.05
CA LEU A 76 0.66 27.11 -21.03
C LEU A 76 0.58 28.38 -20.18
N PRO A 77 -0.30 29.33 -20.52
CA PRO A 77 -0.51 30.53 -19.70
C PRO A 77 -0.83 30.17 -18.24
N GLY A 78 -0.09 30.76 -17.30
CA GLY A 78 -0.32 30.55 -15.86
C GLY A 78 0.51 29.43 -15.20
N GLN A 79 1.36 28.71 -15.94
CA GLN A 79 2.36 27.83 -15.34
C GLN A 79 3.38 28.64 -14.53
N LEU A 80 3.71 28.16 -13.34
CA LEU A 80 4.71 28.78 -12.47
C LEU A 80 6.10 28.44 -13.03
N PHE A 81 6.86 29.50 -13.35
CA PHE A 81 8.21 29.54 -13.94
C PHE A 81 8.29 29.30 -15.46
N GLU A 82 9.20 30.05 -16.12
CA GLU A 82 9.58 29.86 -17.52
C GLU A 82 10.45 28.62 -17.74
#